data_AF-A0A6G1R9M9-F1
#
_entry.id   AF-A0A6G1R9M9-F1
#
_cell.length_a   1.000
_cell.length_b   1.000
_cell.length_c   1.000
_cell.angle_alpha   90.00
_cell.angle_beta   90.00
_cell.angle_gamma   90.00
#
_symmetry.space_group_name_H-M   'P 1'
#
loop_
_entity.id
_entity.type
_entity.pdbx_description
1 polymer ?
#
loop_
_entity_poly.entity_id
_entity_poly.type
_entity_poly.pdbx_seq_one_letter_code
_entity_poly.pdbx_strand_id
1 'polypeptide(L)'
;TGHGFSLQREGGKKGYTGHQNRMAESHGLMERLEKAVTRLESLFSDSHRSAGMECDAINGVNGSIAPYVEAFDRLLNGSVAEFLRYSKILEGDVKTHAEMVRAAFQAQRSFLVLASQCQEPQENEVAMLLKPISEKIQEIQNFRERNRGSQMFNHLSAVSESIPALGWIAVSPKPGPYVKEMNDAATFYTNRVLKDYKNSDTRHVDWVKSYLNIWSELQAYIKEHHTTGLTWSKTG
;
A
#
# COMPACT_ATOMS: atom_id res chain seq x y z
N THR A 1 13.41 -59.04 -47.98
CA THR A 1 13.10 -57.70 -48.51
C THR A 1 11.71 -57.32 -48.02
N GLY A 2 11.44 -56.44 -47.08
CA GLY A 2 12.16 -55.35 -46.42
C GLY A 2 11.11 -54.25 -46.16
N HIS A 3 11.18 -53.60 -44.99
CA HIS A 3 10.52 -52.36 -44.55
C HIS A 3 9.26 -52.47 -43.67
N GLY A 4 9.49 -52.44 -42.35
CA GLY A 4 8.55 -51.93 -41.35
C GLY A 4 9.12 -50.66 -40.74
N PHE A 5 8.42 -49.54 -40.89
CA PHE A 5 8.73 -48.23 -40.28
C PHE A 5 8.39 -48.27 -38.78
N SER A 6 9.35 -47.93 -37.91
CA SER A 6 9.10 -47.61 -36.49
C SER A 6 9.17 -46.10 -36.27
N LEU A 7 8.06 -45.54 -35.78
CA LEU A 7 7.92 -44.15 -35.33
C LEU A 7 8.43 -44.03 -33.89
N GLN A 8 9.55 -43.34 -33.68
CA GLN A 8 10.00 -42.89 -32.36
C GLN A 8 9.17 -41.69 -31.90
N ARG A 9 8.47 -41.84 -30.77
CA ARG A 9 7.93 -40.74 -29.96
C ARG A 9 8.82 -40.58 -28.72
N GLU A 10 9.70 -39.59 -28.73
CA GLU A 10 10.33 -39.08 -27.51
C GLU A 10 9.71 -37.71 -27.16
N GLY A 11 8.96 -37.67 -26.07
CA GLY A 11 8.38 -36.44 -25.55
C GLY A 11 7.87 -36.67 -24.13
N GLY A 12 8.76 -36.57 -23.14
CA GLY A 12 8.34 -36.84 -21.75
C GLY A 12 9.42 -36.69 -20.68
N LYS A 13 10.26 -35.63 -20.70
CA LYS A 13 11.16 -35.32 -19.56
C LYS A 13 11.28 -33.84 -19.18
N LYS A 14 10.66 -32.89 -19.89
CA LYS A 14 10.80 -31.44 -19.61
C LYS A 14 9.82 -30.87 -18.56
N GLY A 15 8.82 -31.64 -18.12
CA GLY A 15 7.76 -31.13 -17.23
C GLY A 15 8.04 -31.24 -15.71
N TYR A 16 8.77 -32.27 -15.28
CA TYR A 16 8.95 -32.57 -13.85
C TYR A 16 10.03 -31.70 -13.17
N THR A 17 11.13 -31.38 -13.88
CA THR A 17 12.24 -30.57 -13.36
C THR A 17 11.86 -29.11 -13.11
N GLY A 18 10.95 -28.54 -13.92
CA GLY A 18 10.47 -27.17 -13.75
C GLY A 18 9.49 -26.95 -12.59
N HIS A 19 8.94 -28.02 -12.00
CA HIS A 19 8.06 -27.92 -10.82
C HIS A 19 8.87 -28.03 -9.52
N GLN A 20 9.91 -28.88 -9.50
CA GLN A 20 10.84 -28.99 -8.37
C GLN A 20 11.68 -27.72 -8.16
N ASN A 21 12.15 -27.08 -9.24
CA ASN A 21 12.88 -25.81 -9.12
C ASN A 21 11.99 -24.68 -8.56
N ARG A 22 10.72 -24.60 -8.98
CA ARG A 22 9.78 -23.59 -8.46
C ARG A 22 9.42 -23.79 -6.99
N MET A 23 9.32 -25.04 -6.53
CA MET A 23 9.13 -25.35 -5.12
C MET A 23 10.38 -25.00 -4.30
N ALA A 24 11.59 -25.30 -4.81
CA ALA A 24 12.84 -24.96 -4.14
C ALA A 24 13.07 -23.43 -4.02
N GLU A 25 12.75 -22.67 -5.07
CA GLU A 25 12.80 -21.20 -5.04
C GLU A 25 11.76 -20.61 -4.07
N SER A 26 10.55 -21.17 -4.02
CA SER A 26 9.51 -20.76 -3.06
C SER A 26 9.91 -21.05 -1.62
N HIS A 27 10.53 -22.20 -1.35
CA HIS A 27 11.06 -22.54 -0.03
C HIS A 27 12.22 -21.62 0.38
N GLY A 28 13.13 -21.29 -0.53
CA GLY A 28 14.23 -20.37 -0.25
C GLY A 28 13.76 -18.93 0.04
N LEU A 29 12.66 -18.49 -0.57
CA LEU A 29 12.04 -17.20 -0.27
C LEU A 29 11.33 -17.20 1.10
N MET A 30 10.65 -18.30 1.45
CA MET A 30 10.01 -18.48 2.75
C MET A 30 11.04 -18.44 3.88
N GLU A 31 12.14 -19.17 3.74
CA GLU A 31 13.20 -19.25 4.75
C GLU A 31 13.89 -17.89 4.96
N ARG A 32 14.09 -17.11 3.89
CA ARG A 32 14.62 -15.74 3.98
C ARG A 32 13.65 -14.80 4.69
N LEU A 33 12.34 -14.96 4.45
CA LEU A 33 11.30 -14.14 5.07
C LEU A 33 11.18 -14.48 6.57
N GLU A 34 11.19 -15.75 6.93
CA GLU A 34 11.18 -16.21 8.33
C GLU A 34 12.41 -15.71 9.09
N LYS A 35 13.59 -15.70 8.45
CA LYS A 35 14.81 -15.17 9.05
C LYS A 35 14.76 -13.65 9.25
N ALA A 36 14.14 -12.92 8.32
CA ALA A 36 13.95 -11.48 8.45
C ALA A 36 12.95 -11.14 9.57
N VAL A 37 11.85 -11.91 9.68
CA VAL A 37 10.86 -11.77 10.75
C VAL A 37 11.48 -12.09 12.12
N THR A 38 12.25 -13.18 12.22
CA THR A 38 12.94 -13.54 13.47
C THR A 38 13.91 -12.45 13.93
N ARG A 39 14.65 -11.84 12.99
CA ARG A 39 15.57 -10.73 13.29
C ARG A 39 14.83 -9.47 13.71
N LEU A 40 13.64 -9.24 13.16
CA LEU A 40 12.78 -8.12 13.55
C LEU A 40 12.23 -8.34 14.97
N GLU A 41 11.77 -9.55 15.27
CA GLU A 41 11.26 -9.93 16.60
C GLU A 41 12.34 -9.90 17.70
N SER A 42 13.59 -10.24 17.37
CA SER A 42 14.70 -10.12 18.32
C SER A 42 15.01 -8.68 18.68
N LEU A 43 14.96 -7.76 17.71
CA LEU A 43 15.18 -6.33 17.95
C LEU A 43 14.09 -5.70 18.81
N PHE A 44 12.85 -6.19 18.72
CA PHE A 44 11.75 -5.74 19.57
C PHE A 44 11.77 -6.37 20.98
N SER A 45 12.34 -7.56 21.13
CA SER A 45 12.44 -8.25 22.43
C SER A 45 13.54 -7.68 23.33
N ASP A 46 14.62 -7.16 22.75
CA ASP A 46 15.75 -6.59 23.52
C ASP A 46 15.45 -5.21 24.15
N SER A 47 14.35 -4.56 23.76
CA SER A 47 13.94 -3.24 24.29
C SER A 47 13.30 -3.30 25.70
N HIS A 48 13.03 -4.49 26.24
CA HIS A 48 12.31 -4.65 27.51
C HIS A 48 13.10 -5.25 28.68
N ARG A 49 14.43 -5.33 28.58
CA ARG A 49 15.28 -5.76 29.70
C ARG A 49 16.49 -4.87 29.91
N SER A 50 16.30 -3.71 30.52
CA SER A 50 17.19 -3.23 31.61
C SER A 50 16.64 -1.93 32.19
N ALA A 51 16.02 -2.01 33.37
CA ALA A 51 15.80 -0.86 34.23
C ALA A 51 16.90 -0.86 35.29
N GLY A 52 17.75 0.17 35.27
CA GLY A 52 18.66 0.53 36.35
C GLY A 52 20.14 0.53 35.99
N MET A 53 20.67 1.69 35.61
CA MET A 53 21.90 2.31 36.14
C MET A 53 22.16 3.62 35.38
N GLU A 54 22.33 4.71 36.13
CA GLU A 54 22.66 6.04 35.61
C GLU A 54 24.15 6.09 35.21
N CYS A 55 24.46 6.47 33.98
CA CYS A 55 25.74 7.09 33.63
C CYS A 55 25.62 7.99 32.40
N ASP A 56 26.33 9.10 32.49
CA ASP A 56 26.36 10.24 31.61
C ASP A 56 27.14 9.95 30.32
N ALA A 57 26.73 10.65 29.25
CA ALA A 57 27.40 10.87 27.97
C ALA A 57 27.49 9.75 26.91
N ILE A 58 27.19 10.20 25.67
CA ILE A 58 27.55 9.69 24.33
C ILE A 58 26.90 8.37 23.85
N ASN A 59 25.73 8.47 23.22
CA ASN A 59 25.46 7.90 21.88
C ASN A 59 24.03 8.18 21.42
N GLY A 60 23.91 8.99 20.37
CA GLY A 60 22.65 9.27 19.69
C GLY A 60 22.19 8.06 18.88
N VAL A 61 21.27 7.28 19.44
CA VAL A 61 20.22 6.56 18.72
C VAL A 61 18.99 6.60 19.61
N ASN A 62 18.37 7.78 19.70
CA ASN A 62 16.99 7.83 20.14
C ASN A 62 16.16 7.47 18.89
N GLY A 63 15.34 6.41 18.98
CA GLY A 63 14.47 5.90 17.92
C GLY A 63 13.39 6.89 17.49
N SER A 64 13.78 8.07 17.04
CA SER A 64 12.94 9.11 16.47
C SER A 64 12.49 8.65 15.09
N ILE A 65 11.17 8.63 14.92
CA ILE A 65 10.53 8.35 13.64
C ILE A 65 10.89 9.49 12.67
N ALA A 66 11.20 9.17 11.41
CA ALA A 66 11.61 10.21 10.45
C ALA A 66 10.52 11.28 10.27
N PRO A 67 10.88 12.57 10.06
CA PRO A 67 9.89 13.66 10.01
C PRO A 67 8.77 13.46 8.99
N TYR A 68 9.07 12.83 7.84
CA TYR A 68 8.05 12.53 6.84
C TYR A 68 7.12 11.38 7.28
N VAL A 69 7.59 10.43 8.09
CA VAL A 69 6.68 9.42 8.67
C VAL A 69 5.74 10.07 9.69
N GLU A 70 6.24 11.00 10.52
CA GLU A 70 5.38 11.77 11.43
C GLU A 70 4.38 12.65 10.68
N ALA A 71 4.78 13.23 9.54
CA ALA A 71 3.87 13.98 8.68
C ALA A 71 2.79 13.07 8.06
N PHE A 72 3.16 11.86 7.67
CA PHE A 72 2.19 10.87 7.21
C PHE A 72 1.24 10.42 8.34
N ASP A 73 1.72 10.34 9.58
CA ASP A 73 0.86 10.08 10.75
C ASP A 73 -0.18 11.17 10.98
N ARG A 74 0.14 12.43 10.69
CA ARG A 74 -0.84 13.52 10.71
C ARG A 74 -1.90 13.34 9.63
N LEU A 75 -1.52 12.85 8.44
CA LEU A 75 -2.48 12.52 7.37
C LEU A 75 -3.42 11.38 7.79
N LEU A 76 -2.87 10.32 8.40
CA LEU A 76 -3.66 9.18 8.92
C LEU A 76 -4.67 9.60 9.99
N ASN A 77 -4.21 10.40 10.97
CA ASN A 77 -5.02 10.85 12.10
C ASN A 77 -5.92 12.05 11.74
N GLY A 78 -5.70 12.69 10.59
CA GLY A 78 -6.47 13.81 10.08
C GLY A 78 -7.46 13.38 8.99
N SER A 79 -7.10 13.62 7.72
CA SER A 79 -8.00 13.45 6.58
C SER A 79 -8.49 12.01 6.39
N VAL A 80 -7.64 11.02 6.63
CA VAL A 80 -8.05 9.59 6.54
C VAL A 80 -9.00 9.23 7.68
N ALA A 81 -8.75 9.67 8.91
CA ALA A 81 -9.64 9.45 10.03
C ALA A 81 -11.03 10.09 9.82
N GLU A 82 -11.07 11.29 9.24
CA GLU A 82 -12.33 11.96 8.92
C GLU A 82 -13.13 11.20 7.84
N PHE A 83 -12.47 10.75 6.78
CA PHE A 83 -13.08 9.90 5.76
C PHE A 83 -13.64 8.60 6.35
N LEU A 84 -12.90 7.94 7.25
CA LEU A 84 -13.36 6.73 7.93
C LEU A 84 -14.60 7.01 8.78
N ARG A 85 -14.64 8.15 9.47
CA ARG A 85 -15.80 8.56 10.26
C ARG A 85 -17.05 8.71 9.40
N TYR A 86 -16.97 9.42 8.28
CA TYR A 86 -18.12 9.57 7.38
C TYR A 86 -18.50 8.27 6.68
N SER A 87 -17.51 7.44 6.32
CA SER A 87 -17.77 6.12 5.75
C SER A 87 -18.51 5.21 6.73
N LYS A 88 -18.16 5.29 8.03
CA LYS A 88 -18.89 4.60 9.10
C LYS A 88 -20.32 5.10 9.20
N ILE A 89 -20.57 6.40 9.12
CA ILE A 89 -21.93 6.97 9.16
C ILE A 89 -22.81 6.44 8.01
N LEU A 90 -22.24 6.24 6.82
CA LEU A 90 -22.95 5.68 5.66
C LEU A 90 -23.15 4.15 5.74
N GLU A 91 -22.39 3.46 6.60
CA GLU A 91 -22.45 2.01 6.84
C GLU A 91 -22.27 1.17 5.54
N GLY A 92 -22.58 -0.12 5.61
CA GLY A 92 -22.63 -1.04 4.46
C GLY A 92 -21.32 -1.16 3.68
N ASP A 93 -21.44 -1.20 2.35
CA ASP A 93 -20.30 -1.36 1.44
C ASP A 93 -19.30 -0.20 1.56
N VAL A 94 -19.77 1.03 1.82
CA VAL A 94 -18.90 2.21 1.93
C VAL A 94 -17.99 2.10 3.14
N LYS A 95 -18.54 1.72 4.29
CA LYS A 95 -17.76 1.45 5.50
C LYS A 95 -16.74 0.33 5.26
N THR A 96 -17.17 -0.78 4.67
CA THR A 96 -16.30 -1.93 4.40
C THR A 96 -15.13 -1.53 3.48
N HIS A 97 -15.42 -0.77 2.42
CA HIS A 97 -14.41 -0.31 1.48
C HIS A 97 -13.42 0.68 2.13
N ALA A 98 -13.91 1.55 3.01
CA ALA A 98 -13.08 2.50 3.75
C ALA A 98 -12.11 1.80 4.72
N GLU A 99 -12.54 0.73 5.38
CA GLU A 99 -11.65 -0.08 6.23
C GLU A 99 -10.50 -0.73 5.44
N MET A 100 -10.76 -1.14 4.19
CA MET A 100 -9.71 -1.61 3.28
C MET A 100 -8.73 -0.48 2.91
N VAL A 101 -9.24 0.73 2.63
CA VAL A 101 -8.42 1.92 2.40
C VAL A 101 -7.53 2.22 3.61
N ARG A 102 -8.06 2.14 4.84
CA ARG A 102 -7.25 2.28 6.07
C ARG A 102 -6.09 1.28 6.09
N ALA A 103 -6.35 0.01 5.79
CA ALA A 103 -5.31 -1.01 5.76
C ALA A 103 -4.23 -0.73 4.70
N ALA A 104 -4.61 -0.19 3.53
CA ALA A 104 -3.67 0.21 2.49
C ALA A 104 -2.78 1.39 2.94
N PHE A 105 -3.37 2.39 3.58
CA PHE A 105 -2.65 3.53 4.16
C PHE A 105 -1.70 3.11 5.29
N GLN A 106 -2.11 2.15 6.14
CA GLN A 106 -1.24 1.57 7.16
C GLN A 106 -0.06 0.81 6.55
N ALA A 107 -0.29 0.05 5.48
CA ALA A 107 0.79 -0.62 4.74
C ALA A 107 1.77 0.40 4.13
N GLN A 108 1.27 1.50 3.57
CA GLN A 108 2.10 2.58 3.05
C GLN A 108 2.93 3.25 4.16
N ARG A 109 2.35 3.50 5.34
CA ARG A 109 3.09 4.00 6.50
C ARG A 109 4.24 3.07 6.88
N SER A 110 3.98 1.77 6.99
CA SER A 110 5.02 0.78 7.32
C SER A 110 6.15 0.78 6.29
N PHE A 111 5.82 0.95 5.01
CA PHE A 111 6.81 1.09 3.95
C PHE A 111 7.62 2.40 4.05
N LEU A 112 6.98 3.52 4.41
CA LEU A 112 7.69 4.79 4.66
C LEU A 112 8.65 4.68 5.86
N VAL A 113 8.28 3.96 6.92
CA VAL A 113 9.18 3.65 8.04
C VAL A 113 10.39 2.86 7.55
N LEU A 114 10.18 1.82 6.73
CA LEU A 114 11.27 1.05 6.14
C LEU A 114 12.18 1.92 5.28
N ALA A 115 11.61 2.74 4.40
CA ALA A 115 12.37 3.66 3.56
C ALA A 115 13.21 4.65 4.38
N SER A 116 12.75 5.01 5.57
CA SER A 116 13.47 5.92 6.47
C SER A 116 14.69 5.30 7.15
N GLN A 117 14.79 3.98 7.14
CA GLN A 117 15.83 3.21 7.80
C GLN A 117 16.75 2.49 6.82
N CYS A 118 16.39 2.44 5.54
CA CYS A 118 17.13 1.70 4.51
C CYS A 118 17.59 2.63 3.40
N GLN A 119 18.77 2.34 2.87
CA GLN A 119 19.17 2.85 1.55
C GLN A 119 18.29 2.23 0.47
N GLU A 120 18.16 2.91 -0.66
CA GLU A 120 17.40 2.43 -1.81
C GLU A 120 17.90 1.04 -2.24
N PRO A 121 17.05 0.00 -2.16
CA PRO A 121 17.42 -1.35 -2.58
C PRO A 121 17.60 -1.46 -4.09
N GLN A 122 18.09 -2.62 -4.55
CA GLN A 122 18.07 -2.95 -5.96
C GLN A 122 16.62 -3.06 -6.48
N GLU A 123 16.40 -2.78 -7.77
CA GLU A 123 15.06 -2.68 -8.37
C GLU A 123 14.17 -3.93 -8.12
N ASN A 124 14.77 -5.13 -8.19
CA ASN A 124 14.08 -6.38 -7.90
C ASN A 124 13.63 -6.50 -6.44
N GLU A 125 14.39 -5.95 -5.49
CA GLU A 125 14.04 -5.92 -4.07
C GLU A 125 12.95 -4.89 -3.79
N VAL A 126 13.00 -3.73 -4.45
CA VAL A 126 11.94 -2.70 -4.36
C VAL A 126 10.59 -3.27 -4.81
N ALA A 127 10.55 -4.02 -5.92
CA ALA A 127 9.33 -4.67 -6.39
C ALA A 127 8.73 -5.63 -5.34
N MET A 128 9.58 -6.38 -4.62
CA MET A 128 9.14 -7.26 -3.54
C MET A 128 8.59 -6.47 -2.34
N LEU A 129 9.24 -5.36 -1.98
CA LEU A 129 8.82 -4.51 -0.86
C LEU A 129 7.51 -3.77 -1.14
N LEU A 130 7.20 -3.47 -2.40
CA LEU A 130 5.96 -2.81 -2.82
C LEU A 130 4.75 -3.76 -2.89
N LYS A 131 4.99 -5.07 -2.94
CA LYS A 131 3.94 -6.09 -3.10
C LYS A 131 2.78 -5.96 -2.09
N PRO A 132 3.01 -5.76 -0.78
CA PRO A 132 1.90 -5.63 0.18
C PRO A 132 0.96 -4.45 -0.13
N ILE A 133 1.49 -3.34 -0.64
CA ILE A 133 0.68 -2.17 -1.01
C ILE A 133 -0.09 -2.45 -2.31
N SER A 134 0.58 -3.05 -3.29
CA SER A 134 -0.06 -3.45 -4.56
C SER A 134 -1.21 -4.43 -4.34
N GLU A 135 -1.06 -5.41 -3.46
CA GLU A 135 -2.12 -6.35 -3.10
C GLU A 135 -3.32 -5.65 -2.45
N LYS A 136 -3.07 -4.67 -1.57
CA LYS A 136 -4.15 -3.87 -0.96
C LYS A 136 -4.88 -3.00 -1.97
N ILE A 137 -4.17 -2.39 -2.92
CA ILE A 137 -4.77 -1.64 -4.03
C ILE A 137 -5.69 -2.57 -4.85
N GLN A 138 -5.20 -3.75 -5.22
CA GLN A 138 -5.97 -4.73 -5.99
C GLN A 138 -7.18 -5.25 -5.21
N GLU A 139 -7.04 -5.50 -3.90
CA GLU A 139 -8.13 -5.92 -3.02
C GLU A 139 -9.29 -4.90 -3.04
N ILE A 140 -8.95 -3.61 -2.95
CA ILE A 140 -9.89 -2.49 -2.97
C ILE A 140 -10.58 -2.39 -4.34
N GLN A 141 -9.85 -2.56 -5.44
CA GLN A 141 -10.42 -2.56 -6.79
C GLN A 141 -11.37 -3.75 -6.99
N ASN A 142 -10.94 -4.95 -6.61
CA ASN A 142 -11.73 -6.17 -6.69
C ASN A 142 -12.99 -6.11 -5.81
N PHE A 143 -12.97 -5.37 -4.69
CA PHE A 143 -14.16 -5.17 -3.87
C PHE A 143 -15.26 -4.46 -4.66
N ARG A 144 -14.93 -3.37 -5.36
CA ARG A 144 -15.89 -2.67 -6.22
C ARG A 144 -16.38 -3.56 -7.36
N GLU A 145 -15.50 -4.33 -7.99
CA GLU A 145 -15.86 -5.23 -9.10
C GLU A 145 -16.81 -6.36 -8.68
N ARG A 146 -16.67 -6.88 -7.47
CA ARG A 146 -17.56 -7.90 -6.91
C ARG A 146 -18.91 -7.34 -6.47
N ASN A 147 -18.99 -6.03 -6.21
CA ASN A 147 -20.18 -5.34 -5.71
C ASN A 147 -20.81 -4.41 -6.76
N ARG A 148 -20.86 -4.84 -8.04
CA ARG A 148 -21.45 -4.05 -9.14
C ARG A 148 -22.94 -3.70 -8.96
N GLY A 149 -23.66 -4.48 -8.17
CA GLY A 149 -25.07 -4.22 -7.83
C GLY A 149 -25.28 -3.29 -6.64
N SER A 150 -24.22 -2.75 -6.04
CA SER A 150 -24.32 -1.89 -4.86
C SER A 150 -25.10 -0.61 -5.17
N GLN A 151 -25.99 -0.20 -4.26
CA GLN A 151 -26.62 1.14 -4.33
C GLN A 151 -25.61 2.28 -4.12
N MET A 152 -24.45 1.95 -3.55
CA MET A 152 -23.35 2.89 -3.30
C MET A 152 -22.27 2.80 -4.38
N PHE A 153 -22.57 2.27 -5.56
CA PHE A 153 -21.56 1.97 -6.58
C PHE A 153 -20.72 3.18 -7.04
N ASN A 154 -21.27 4.39 -7.06
CA ASN A 154 -20.49 5.60 -7.36
C ASN A 154 -19.47 5.92 -6.24
N HIS A 155 -19.77 5.60 -4.97
CA HIS A 155 -18.80 5.73 -3.87
C HIS A 155 -17.69 4.71 -4.04
N LEU A 156 -18.05 3.44 -4.31
CA LEU A 156 -17.06 2.38 -4.51
C LEU A 156 -16.19 2.67 -5.74
N SER A 157 -16.75 3.25 -6.80
CA SER A 157 -16.00 3.63 -8.00
C SER A 157 -15.07 4.82 -7.75
N ALA A 158 -15.50 5.83 -6.98
CA ALA A 158 -14.59 6.89 -6.55
C ALA A 158 -13.38 6.33 -5.81
N VAL A 159 -13.58 5.28 -5.00
CA VAL A 159 -12.51 4.59 -4.29
C VAL A 159 -11.62 3.76 -5.20
N SER A 160 -12.20 2.83 -5.98
CA SER A 160 -11.42 1.89 -6.81
C SER A 160 -10.61 2.56 -7.89
N GLU A 161 -11.13 3.64 -8.49
CA GLU A 161 -10.47 4.30 -9.62
C GLU A 161 -9.36 5.27 -9.18
N SER A 162 -9.32 5.69 -7.90
CA SER A 162 -8.29 6.60 -7.41
C SER A 162 -7.33 5.99 -6.38
N ILE A 163 -7.65 4.84 -5.78
CA ILE A 163 -6.73 4.17 -4.86
C ILE A 163 -5.34 3.83 -5.44
N PRO A 164 -5.14 3.66 -6.77
CA PRO A 164 -3.80 3.56 -7.34
C PRO A 164 -2.88 4.74 -6.99
N ALA A 165 -3.41 5.88 -6.55
CA ALA A 165 -2.63 7.00 -6.00
C ALA A 165 -1.60 6.56 -4.95
N LEU A 166 -1.87 5.52 -4.15
CA LEU A 166 -0.91 4.99 -3.17
C LEU A 166 0.34 4.39 -3.83
N GLY A 167 0.31 4.10 -5.13
CA GLY A 167 1.46 3.72 -5.94
C GLY A 167 2.46 4.84 -6.22
N TRP A 168 2.21 6.08 -5.76
CA TRP A 168 3.12 7.21 -5.96
C TRP A 168 4.56 6.95 -5.49
N ILE A 169 4.74 6.07 -4.51
CA ILE A 169 6.04 5.63 -3.96
C ILE A 169 6.94 4.96 -5.01
N ALA A 170 6.38 4.51 -6.13
CA ALA A 170 7.11 3.95 -7.27
C ALA A 170 7.19 4.93 -8.46
N VAL A 171 6.76 6.18 -8.30
CA VAL A 171 6.68 7.18 -9.37
C VAL A 171 7.79 8.22 -9.21
N SER A 172 8.61 8.35 -10.24
CA SER A 172 9.64 9.38 -10.38
C SER A 172 9.66 9.90 -11.82
N PRO A 173 9.92 11.20 -12.06
CA PRO A 173 10.21 12.25 -11.09
C PRO A 173 8.97 13.04 -10.64
N LYS A 174 7.75 12.59 -10.96
CA LYS A 174 6.51 13.37 -10.81
C LYS A 174 5.42 12.66 -9.97
N PRO A 175 5.69 12.28 -8.71
CA PRO A 175 4.69 11.62 -7.87
C PRO A 175 3.49 12.51 -7.53
N GLY A 176 3.70 13.82 -7.31
CA GLY A 176 2.60 14.76 -7.04
C GLY A 176 1.57 14.85 -8.17
N PRO A 177 1.99 15.14 -9.42
CA PRO A 177 1.11 15.11 -10.59
C PRO A 177 0.38 13.78 -10.78
N TYR A 178 1.04 12.65 -10.51
CA TYR A 178 0.39 11.34 -10.56
C TYR A 178 -0.78 11.22 -9.57
N VAL A 179 -0.61 11.62 -8.31
CA VAL A 179 -1.71 11.62 -7.32
C VAL A 179 -2.83 12.57 -7.75
N LYS A 180 -2.51 13.71 -8.39
CA LYS A 180 -3.52 14.61 -8.92
C LYS A 180 -4.41 13.95 -9.98
N GLU A 181 -3.84 13.21 -10.92
CA GLU A 181 -4.61 12.49 -11.95
C GLU A 181 -5.56 11.47 -11.32
N MET A 182 -5.11 10.77 -10.29
CA MET A 182 -5.97 9.85 -9.53
C MET A 182 -7.10 10.58 -8.79
N ASN A 183 -6.82 11.76 -8.24
CA ASN A 183 -7.86 12.60 -7.61
C ASN A 183 -8.88 13.12 -8.64
N ASP A 184 -8.45 13.44 -9.87
CA ASP A 184 -9.36 13.82 -10.94
C ASP A 184 -10.31 12.64 -11.30
N ALA A 185 -9.80 11.40 -11.27
CA ALA A 185 -10.62 10.19 -11.41
C ALA A 185 -11.64 10.02 -10.25
N ALA A 186 -11.23 10.24 -9.00
CA ALA A 186 -12.15 10.27 -7.86
C ALA A 186 -13.24 11.34 -8.04
N THR A 187 -12.85 12.52 -8.51
CA THR A 187 -13.74 13.67 -8.73
C THR A 187 -14.85 13.35 -9.72
N PHE A 188 -14.55 12.60 -10.78
CA PHE A 188 -15.56 12.17 -11.76
C PHE A 188 -16.73 11.40 -11.12
N TYR A 189 -16.45 10.46 -10.24
CA TYR A 189 -17.48 9.64 -9.58
C TYR A 189 -18.11 10.36 -8.38
N THR A 190 -17.34 11.11 -7.61
CA THR A 190 -17.89 11.89 -6.49
C THR A 190 -18.82 13.00 -6.97
N ASN A 191 -18.61 13.59 -8.15
CA ASN A 191 -19.58 14.50 -8.77
C ASN A 191 -20.94 13.84 -9.02
N ARG A 192 -20.98 12.54 -9.31
CA ARG A 192 -22.24 11.78 -9.44
C ARG A 192 -22.89 11.59 -8.08
N VAL A 193 -22.11 11.26 -7.05
CA VAL A 193 -22.60 11.21 -5.66
C VAL A 193 -23.20 12.57 -5.26
N LEU A 194 -22.50 13.67 -5.52
CA LEU A 194 -23.04 15.00 -5.22
C LEU A 194 -24.31 15.30 -6.00
N LYS A 195 -24.39 14.91 -7.28
CA LYS A 195 -25.62 15.08 -8.08
C LYS A 195 -26.82 14.37 -7.44
N ASP A 196 -26.62 13.15 -6.95
CA ASP A 196 -27.69 12.30 -6.43
C ASP A 196 -28.11 12.70 -5.00
N TYR A 197 -27.16 13.19 -4.18
CA TYR A 197 -27.39 13.36 -2.73
C TYR A 197 -27.35 14.80 -2.20
N LYS A 198 -26.85 15.79 -2.95
CA LYS A 198 -26.61 17.16 -2.41
C LYS A 198 -27.85 17.87 -1.84
N ASN A 199 -29.04 17.49 -2.29
CA ASN A 199 -30.31 18.11 -1.87
C ASN A 199 -31.16 17.17 -0.99
N SER A 200 -30.68 15.97 -0.68
CA SER A 200 -31.45 14.93 0.01
C SER A 200 -30.75 14.42 1.26
N ASP A 201 -29.45 14.16 1.19
CA ASP A 201 -28.68 13.62 2.31
C ASP A 201 -27.26 14.20 2.33
N THR A 202 -27.03 15.13 3.24
CA THR A 202 -25.76 15.84 3.40
C THR A 202 -24.62 14.93 3.85
N ARG A 203 -24.91 13.76 4.45
CA ARG A 203 -23.87 12.83 4.90
C ARG A 203 -22.99 12.35 3.75
N HIS A 204 -23.56 12.20 2.55
CA HIS A 204 -22.82 11.86 1.34
C HIS A 204 -21.96 13.02 0.83
N VAL A 205 -22.43 14.26 0.99
CA VAL A 205 -21.66 15.45 0.63
C VAL A 205 -20.43 15.57 1.51
N ASP A 206 -20.57 15.34 2.81
CA ASP A 206 -19.47 15.39 3.75
C ASP A 206 -18.48 14.23 3.53
N TRP A 207 -19.00 13.03 3.21
CA TRP A 207 -18.16 11.92 2.75
C TRP A 207 -17.33 12.30 1.52
N VAL A 208 -17.94 12.89 0.49
CA VAL A 208 -17.22 13.32 -0.73
C VAL A 208 -16.11 14.31 -0.39
N LYS A 209 -16.40 15.34 0.41
CA LYS A 209 -15.40 16.34 0.82
C LYS A 209 -14.23 15.68 1.55
N SER A 210 -14.52 14.82 2.53
CA SER A 210 -13.48 14.13 3.30
C SER A 210 -12.62 13.21 2.43
N TYR A 211 -13.23 12.51 1.47
CA TYR A 211 -12.52 11.60 0.59
C TYR A 211 -11.57 12.33 -0.37
N LEU A 212 -12.03 13.41 -1.01
CA LEU A 212 -11.17 14.21 -1.89
C LEU A 212 -10.06 14.92 -1.11
N ASN A 213 -10.29 15.26 0.17
CA ASN A 213 -9.30 15.90 1.00
C ASN A 213 -8.07 15.00 1.28
N ILE A 214 -8.25 13.67 1.34
CA ILE A 214 -7.13 12.72 1.47
C ILE A 214 -6.09 12.96 0.36
N TRP A 215 -6.55 13.08 -0.88
CA TRP A 215 -5.66 13.21 -2.05
C TRP A 215 -5.02 14.59 -2.15
N SER A 216 -5.70 15.63 -1.67
CA SER A 216 -5.13 16.98 -1.56
C SER A 216 -4.01 17.03 -0.52
N GLU A 217 -4.25 16.47 0.68
CA GLU A 217 -3.24 16.38 1.75
C GLU A 217 -2.07 15.47 1.34
N LEU A 218 -2.33 14.38 0.62
CA LEU A 218 -1.26 13.51 0.13
C LEU A 218 -0.37 14.21 -0.90
N GLN A 219 -0.94 15.04 -1.79
CA GLN A 219 -0.15 15.86 -2.71
C GLN A 219 0.71 16.89 -1.97
N ALA A 220 0.16 17.53 -0.93
CA ALA A 220 0.92 18.47 -0.09
C ALA A 220 2.08 17.75 0.61
N TYR A 221 1.81 16.59 1.22
CA TYR A 221 2.81 15.72 1.84
C TYR A 221 3.94 15.34 0.87
N ILE A 222 3.59 14.86 -0.33
CA ILE A 222 4.57 14.48 -1.37
C ILE A 222 5.39 15.70 -1.80
N LYS A 223 4.75 16.86 -1.97
CA LYS A 223 5.45 18.09 -2.37
C LYS A 223 6.49 18.51 -1.34
N GLU A 224 6.17 18.38 -0.05
CA GLU A 224 7.05 18.77 1.06
C GLU A 224 8.21 17.79 1.28
N HIS A 225 7.96 16.48 1.20
CA HIS A 225 8.93 15.47 1.63
C HIS A 225 9.52 14.62 0.50
N HIS A 226 8.86 14.52 -0.64
CA HIS A 226 9.15 13.54 -1.70
C HIS A 226 8.95 14.12 -3.11
N THR A 227 9.35 15.38 -3.30
CA THR A 227 8.97 16.20 -4.47
C THR A 227 9.27 15.52 -5.82
N THR A 228 10.40 14.81 -5.91
CA THR A 228 10.87 14.13 -7.12
C THR A 228 10.83 12.60 -7.04
N GLY A 229 10.16 12.05 -6.04
CA GLY A 229 10.13 10.62 -5.76
C GLY A 229 10.30 10.32 -4.27
N LEU A 230 10.06 9.07 -3.91
CA LEU A 230 10.27 8.57 -2.56
C LEU A 230 11.72 8.84 -2.09
N THR A 231 11.85 9.25 -0.84
CA THR A 231 13.16 9.54 -0.22
C THR A 231 13.58 8.40 0.69
N TRP A 232 14.62 7.67 0.28
CA TRP A 232 15.28 6.65 1.08
C TRP A 232 16.31 7.26 2.05
N SER A 233 16.65 6.53 3.11
CA SER A 233 17.73 6.92 4.00
C SER A 233 19.07 6.97 3.26
N LYS A 234 19.91 7.95 3.60
CA LYS A 234 21.29 8.05 3.08
C LYS A 234 22.27 7.17 3.87
N THR A 235 21.94 6.89 5.12
CA THR A 235 22.74 6.11 6.06
C THR A 235 21.82 5.04 6.61
N GLY A 236 21.86 3.86 6.00
CA GLY A 236 21.16 2.69 6.52
C GLY A 236 21.75 2.21 7.85
#